data_AF-A0A066RK32-F1
#
_entry.id   AF-A0A066RK32-F1
#
_cell.length_a   1.000
_cell.length_b   1.000
_cell.length_c   1.000
_cell.angle_alpha   90.00
_cell.angle_beta   90.00
_cell.angle_gamma   90.00
#
_symmetry.space_group_name_H-M   'P 1'
#
loop_
_entity.id
_entity.type
_entity.pdbx_description
1 polymer ?
#
loop_
_entity_poly.entity_id
_entity_poly.type
_entity_poly.pdbx_seq_one_letter_code
_entity_poly.pdbx_strand_id
1 'polypeptide(L)'
;MRSKHNGLKVWGISVVALFGIAACGGGDGEKGNPPAAFNLTEVTVEQEGSGRVSFAWLPSERAERYQICIEAQRQCTAIGETTGHERILTLQNSKALTQPQYFIRAINSDGYTDSNLMALPVAALTKASKVFLPATDQQKSVFASNVSMSADGNTIAVAAPFDNISDSFFEQKAGAVYIYQRDEAGFWKDPVQIVASNRDGYDWFGIGISLSDDGKTLAVGASGEQSTFVDRPTENMNDAVGAVYIFESNGDGNWQETAYIKSASSLDLWDHFGGQVELSGNGKTLAVAAIGHDAATTDDPLDNSRIDTGGVYVFERQSNGTWTEKQYLKAAGLEREAGYGYTMAMDGAGTQLVVGMPYSGGTDRYGEVFTYSKDADGHWQLEAILNGERKPVAKFGSEIDMDSRGETLAIAMPGRHGFATGVVRVYTRTSSSNWTFSAEIADPKQDKYSDFGQRGLSVSQDGQVIAIGAMATDVADPDNPGVQITKAGAVYIYRLDEQQNWQQSGIFHARESQGHAYFGHAIDLSQDGSAVAIGSSGLKLRNPQGTGTDNDLNSSVAIY
;
A
#
# COMPACT_ATOMS: atom_id res chain seq x y z
N MET A 1 -15.23 15.43 -84.56
CA MET A 1 -13.96 15.56 -85.32
C MET A 1 -13.33 16.90 -85.00
N ARG A 2 -12.12 16.90 -84.42
CA ARG A 2 -11.07 17.96 -84.37
C ARG A 2 -11.47 19.34 -83.78
N SER A 3 -10.67 20.05 -82.98
CA SER A 3 -9.26 19.90 -82.59
C SER A 3 -8.89 21.00 -81.56
N LYS A 4 -8.13 20.60 -80.53
CA LYS A 4 -7.02 21.28 -79.83
C LYS A 4 -7.22 22.57 -79.01
N HIS A 5 -6.96 22.40 -77.70
CA HIS A 5 -6.40 23.38 -76.77
C HIS A 5 -4.89 23.60 -77.03
N ASN A 6 -4.41 24.81 -76.74
CA ASN A 6 -3.03 25.12 -76.30
C ASN A 6 -3.11 26.31 -75.33
N GLY A 7 -2.41 26.20 -74.19
CA GLY A 7 -2.44 27.19 -73.11
C GLY A 7 -1.39 28.30 -73.26
N LEU A 8 -1.35 29.22 -72.29
CA LEU A 8 -0.18 30.03 -71.98
C LEU A 8 -0.25 30.57 -70.54
N LYS A 9 0.85 30.40 -69.80
CA LYS A 9 1.15 31.04 -68.50
C LYS A 9 1.66 32.47 -68.74
N VAL A 10 1.37 33.40 -67.83
CA VAL A 10 2.04 34.71 -67.75
C VAL A 10 2.63 34.90 -66.36
N TRP A 11 3.92 35.20 -66.32
CA TRP A 11 4.70 35.67 -65.18
C TRP A 11 4.87 37.19 -65.28
N GLY A 12 4.95 37.89 -64.15
CA GLY A 12 5.36 39.29 -64.10
C GLY A 12 5.67 39.74 -62.67
N ILE A 13 6.96 39.84 -62.35
CA ILE A 13 7.50 40.40 -61.10
C ILE A 13 7.94 41.86 -61.34
N SER A 14 7.49 42.73 -60.43
CA SER A 14 8.06 43.97 -59.85
C SER A 14 8.70 45.08 -60.70
N VAL A 15 8.44 46.34 -60.32
CA VAL A 15 9.38 47.26 -59.62
C VAL A 15 8.69 48.60 -59.22
N VAL A 16 8.72 48.85 -57.89
CA VAL A 16 8.98 50.10 -57.12
C VAL A 16 8.29 51.43 -57.46
N ALA A 17 7.64 52.00 -56.43
CA ALA A 17 7.69 53.44 -56.10
C ALA A 17 7.59 53.66 -54.57
N LEU A 18 8.49 54.49 -54.02
CA LEU A 18 8.62 54.94 -52.62
C LEU A 18 8.87 56.46 -52.71
N PHE A 19 8.15 57.37 -52.05
CA PHE A 19 8.31 57.92 -50.68
C PHE A 19 7.22 59.03 -50.48
N GLY A 20 6.49 59.12 -49.36
CA GLY A 20 6.78 59.96 -48.16
C GLY A 20 5.93 61.28 -48.18
N ILE A 21 5.39 61.92 -47.13
CA ILE A 21 5.46 61.88 -45.65
C ILE A 21 4.21 62.63 -45.11
N ALA A 22 3.62 62.21 -43.98
CA ALA A 22 3.11 63.12 -42.93
C ALA A 22 2.83 62.34 -41.64
N ALA A 23 3.58 62.66 -40.58
CA ALA A 23 3.47 62.07 -39.27
C ALA A 23 2.31 62.68 -38.46
N CYS A 24 1.58 61.83 -37.73
CA CYS A 24 1.11 62.12 -36.38
C CYS A 24 1.45 60.92 -35.52
N GLY A 25 2.29 61.15 -34.50
CA GLY A 25 2.71 60.15 -33.55
C GLY A 25 1.55 59.76 -32.64
N GLY A 26 1.12 58.51 -32.76
CA GLY A 26 0.52 57.72 -31.70
C GLY A 26 1.40 56.48 -31.59
N GLY A 27 2.35 56.49 -30.66
CA GLY A 27 3.07 55.28 -30.29
C GLY A 27 2.13 54.39 -29.51
N ASP A 28 1.28 53.64 -30.23
CA ASP A 28 0.77 52.39 -29.69
C ASP A 28 1.97 51.45 -29.68
N GLY A 29 2.64 51.38 -28.53
CA GLY A 29 3.43 50.20 -28.24
C GLY A 29 2.52 49.02 -28.47
N GLU A 30 2.90 48.12 -29.39
CA GLU A 30 2.26 46.83 -29.52
C GLU A 30 2.21 46.27 -28.11
N LYS A 31 1.02 46.33 -27.47
CA LYS A 31 0.78 45.55 -26.28
C LYS A 31 0.91 44.14 -26.78
N GLY A 32 2.05 43.53 -26.45
CA GLY A 32 2.26 42.13 -26.72
C GLY A 32 1.05 41.39 -26.16
N ASN A 33 0.44 40.59 -27.01
CA ASN A 33 -0.83 39.97 -26.68
C ASN A 33 -0.53 38.60 -26.05
N PRO A 34 -1.24 38.20 -24.98
CA PRO A 34 -1.09 36.87 -24.39
C PRO A 34 -1.50 35.79 -25.40
N PRO A 35 -1.01 34.54 -25.27
CA PRO A 35 -1.21 33.48 -26.26
C PRO A 35 -2.68 33.30 -26.71
N ALA A 36 -2.92 32.86 -27.94
CA ALA A 36 -4.29 32.69 -28.45
C ALA A 36 -5.04 31.54 -27.77
N ALA A 37 -6.38 31.57 -27.82
CA ALA A 37 -7.21 30.47 -27.32
C ALA A 37 -6.93 29.17 -28.08
N PHE A 38 -6.91 28.05 -27.37
CA PHE A 38 -6.60 26.71 -27.87
C PHE A 38 -7.28 25.67 -26.98
N ASN A 39 -7.24 24.40 -27.40
CA ASN A 39 -7.89 23.31 -26.68
C ASN A 39 -6.94 22.16 -26.37
N LEU A 40 -7.08 21.62 -25.17
CA LEU A 40 -6.60 20.29 -24.79
C LEU A 40 -7.49 19.27 -25.49
N THR A 41 -6.89 18.40 -26.31
CA THR A 41 -7.61 17.49 -27.19
C THR A 41 -7.58 16.05 -26.71
N GLU A 42 -6.54 15.66 -25.96
CA GLU A 42 -6.37 14.29 -25.49
C GLU A 42 -5.74 14.25 -24.10
N VAL A 43 -6.33 13.42 -23.23
CA VAL A 43 -5.76 12.97 -21.97
C VAL A 43 -6.01 11.46 -21.87
N THR A 44 -4.98 10.65 -22.11
CA THR A 44 -5.08 9.19 -22.23
C THR A 44 -3.98 8.47 -21.46
N VAL A 45 -4.27 7.27 -20.95
CA VAL A 45 -3.25 6.40 -20.33
C VAL A 45 -2.62 5.55 -21.42
N GLU A 46 -1.29 5.60 -21.56
CA GLU A 46 -0.56 4.90 -22.63
C GLU A 46 -0.72 3.38 -22.53
N GLN A 47 -0.54 2.82 -21.33
CA GLN A 47 -0.63 1.39 -21.05
C GLN A 47 -1.13 1.08 -19.65
N GLU A 48 -1.73 -0.10 -19.49
CA GLU A 48 -2.31 -0.54 -18.22
C GLU A 48 -1.26 -0.62 -17.11
N GLY A 49 -1.51 0.02 -15.96
CA GLY A 49 -0.63 -0.03 -14.78
C GLY A 49 0.65 0.81 -14.88
N SER A 50 0.86 1.54 -15.97
CA SER A 50 2.09 2.33 -16.19
C SER A 50 2.10 3.64 -15.40
N GLY A 51 0.94 4.16 -14.98
CA GLY A 51 0.82 5.53 -14.47
C GLY A 51 1.17 6.63 -15.50
N ARG A 52 1.47 6.26 -16.75
CA ARG A 52 1.87 7.19 -17.82
C ARG A 52 0.64 7.76 -18.52
N VAL A 53 0.47 9.07 -18.39
CA VAL A 53 -0.60 9.83 -19.04
C VAL A 53 -0.04 10.69 -20.14
N SER A 54 -0.55 10.49 -21.35
CA SER A 54 -0.30 11.32 -22.51
C SER A 54 -1.27 12.49 -22.54
N PHE A 55 -0.71 13.68 -22.74
CA PHE A 55 -1.43 14.93 -22.95
C PHE A 55 -1.11 15.44 -24.35
N ALA A 56 -2.14 15.77 -25.13
CA ALA A 56 -1.96 16.41 -26.43
C ALA A 56 -2.97 17.56 -26.63
N TRP A 57 -2.51 18.66 -27.20
CA TRP A 57 -3.31 19.87 -27.40
C TRP A 57 -3.03 20.54 -28.73
N LEU A 58 -3.95 21.41 -29.16
CA LEU A 58 -3.73 22.27 -30.31
C LEU A 58 -2.70 23.36 -29.97
N PRO A 59 -1.77 23.71 -30.87
CA PRO A 59 -0.84 24.81 -30.65
C PRO A 59 -1.60 26.13 -30.42
N SER A 60 -1.14 26.91 -29.44
CA SER A 60 -1.60 28.28 -29.20
C SER A 60 -0.68 29.25 -29.93
N GLU A 61 -1.23 30.11 -30.79
CA GLU A 61 -0.44 31.16 -31.42
C GLU A 61 0.17 32.09 -30.36
N ARG A 62 1.43 32.48 -30.57
CA ARG A 62 2.21 33.35 -29.67
C ARG A 62 2.59 32.71 -28.34
N ALA A 63 2.39 31.41 -28.16
CA ALA A 63 2.95 30.66 -27.03
C ALA A 63 4.44 30.38 -27.23
N GLU A 64 5.24 30.59 -26.18
CA GLU A 64 6.67 30.24 -26.15
C GLU A 64 6.90 28.90 -25.43
N ARG A 65 6.03 28.57 -24.47
CA ARG A 65 6.04 27.30 -23.72
C ARG A 65 4.65 26.98 -23.19
N TYR A 66 4.48 25.73 -22.74
CA TYR A 66 3.26 25.21 -22.15
C TYR A 66 3.53 24.61 -20.77
N GLN A 67 2.60 24.86 -19.84
CA GLN A 67 2.50 24.22 -18.54
C GLN A 67 1.29 23.28 -18.52
N ILE A 68 1.46 22.06 -18.02
CA ILE A 68 0.38 21.10 -17.82
C ILE A 68 -0.10 21.27 -16.38
N CYS A 69 -1.37 21.58 -16.20
CA CYS A 69 -1.96 21.95 -14.92
C CYS A 69 -3.03 20.94 -14.47
N ILE A 70 -3.04 20.65 -13.18
CA ILE A 70 -4.21 20.08 -12.49
C ILE A 70 -5.02 21.23 -11.89
N GLU A 71 -6.34 21.23 -12.10
CA GLU A 71 -7.24 22.18 -11.43
C GLU A 71 -7.33 21.87 -9.93
N ALA A 72 -6.83 22.78 -9.12
CA ALA A 72 -7.01 22.76 -7.66
C ALA A 72 -7.62 24.10 -7.23
N GLN A 73 -8.86 24.08 -6.71
CA GLN A 73 -9.56 25.28 -6.22
C GLN A 73 -9.57 26.45 -7.23
N ARG A 74 -9.72 26.15 -8.54
CA ARG A 74 -9.66 27.12 -9.66
C ARG A 74 -8.28 27.77 -9.90
N GLN A 75 -7.20 27.10 -9.49
CA GLN A 75 -5.82 27.51 -9.74
C GLN A 75 -5.04 26.40 -10.48
N CYS A 76 -4.00 26.79 -11.22
CA CYS A 76 -3.08 25.84 -11.86
C CYS A 76 -2.09 25.29 -10.82
N THR A 77 -2.12 23.99 -10.58
CA THR A 77 -0.98 23.27 -9.99
C THR A 77 -0.20 22.60 -11.13
N ALA A 78 1.00 23.12 -11.44
CA ALA A 78 1.79 22.62 -12.56
C ALA A 78 2.39 21.24 -12.27
N ILE A 79 2.22 20.30 -13.20
CA ILE A 79 2.73 18.91 -13.12
C ILE A 79 3.73 18.58 -14.23
N GLY A 80 3.94 19.49 -15.18
CA GLY A 80 4.93 19.34 -16.23
C GLY A 80 5.01 20.56 -17.12
N GLU A 81 6.12 20.71 -17.83
CA GLU A 81 6.32 21.76 -18.82
C GLU A 81 6.90 21.19 -20.12
N THR A 82 6.63 21.85 -21.23
CA THR A 82 7.21 21.52 -22.54
C THR A 82 7.11 22.72 -23.48
N THR A 83 7.93 22.73 -24.54
CA THR A 83 7.76 23.63 -25.69
C THR A 83 7.01 22.95 -26.84
N GLY A 84 6.77 21.64 -26.76
CA GLY A 84 5.98 20.87 -27.71
C GLY A 84 4.47 20.97 -27.45
N HIS A 85 3.69 20.24 -28.25
CA HIS A 85 2.22 20.21 -28.18
C HIS A 85 1.67 18.87 -27.69
N GLU A 86 2.59 18.00 -27.26
CA GLU A 86 2.33 16.72 -26.65
C GLU A 86 3.34 16.50 -25.52
N ARG A 87 2.93 15.77 -24.48
CA ARG A 87 3.80 15.36 -23.40
C ARG A 87 3.23 14.14 -22.69
N ILE A 88 4.10 13.19 -22.41
CA ILE A 88 3.78 12.06 -21.52
C ILE A 88 4.36 12.38 -20.14
N LEU A 89 3.54 12.22 -19.11
CA LEU A 89 3.94 12.35 -17.72
C LEU A 89 3.62 11.05 -16.99
N THR A 90 4.53 10.61 -16.13
CA THR A 90 4.20 9.58 -15.13
C THR A 90 3.52 10.28 -13.96
N LEU A 91 2.22 10.05 -13.79
CA LEU A 91 1.46 10.59 -12.69
C LEU A 91 1.60 9.65 -11.50
N GLN A 92 2.37 10.05 -10.51
CA GLN A 92 2.52 9.27 -9.28
C GLN A 92 1.38 9.55 -8.29
N ASN A 93 0.76 10.74 -8.33
CA ASN A 93 -0.21 11.15 -7.31
C ASN A 93 -1.62 10.56 -7.49
N SER A 94 -2.15 9.91 -6.45
CA SER A 94 -3.55 9.43 -6.42
C SER A 94 -4.60 10.53 -6.59
N LYS A 95 -4.34 11.80 -6.22
CA LYS A 95 -5.21 12.94 -6.57
C LYS A 95 -5.25 13.20 -8.09
N ALA A 96 -4.13 13.02 -8.78
CA ALA A 96 -4.04 13.10 -10.25
C ALA A 96 -4.86 11.97 -10.91
N LEU A 97 -4.98 10.82 -10.24
CA LEU A 97 -5.65 9.64 -10.78
C LEU A 97 -7.12 9.50 -10.34
N THR A 98 -7.59 10.19 -9.29
CA THR A 98 -8.93 9.95 -8.74
C THR A 98 -9.92 11.09 -8.96
N GLN A 99 -9.47 12.32 -9.25
CA GLN A 99 -10.32 13.43 -9.72
C GLN A 99 -9.50 14.72 -10.03
N PRO A 100 -8.97 14.90 -11.26
CA PRO A 100 -8.74 16.27 -11.71
C PRO A 100 -9.20 16.53 -13.13
N GLN A 101 -9.77 17.71 -13.30
CA GLN A 101 -9.81 18.33 -14.61
C GLN A 101 -8.41 18.88 -14.91
N TYR A 102 -7.85 18.47 -16.04
CA TYR A 102 -6.58 18.95 -16.56
C TYR A 102 -6.81 20.11 -17.52
N PHE A 103 -5.87 21.04 -17.56
CA PHE A 103 -5.80 22.04 -18.61
C PHE A 103 -4.34 22.37 -18.92
N ILE A 104 -4.13 22.96 -20.09
CA ILE A 104 -2.81 23.43 -20.51
C ILE A 104 -2.81 24.95 -20.43
N ARG A 105 -1.73 25.49 -19.87
CA ARG A 105 -1.46 26.93 -19.83
C ARG A 105 -0.39 27.27 -20.85
N ALA A 106 -0.77 28.00 -21.90
CA ALA A 106 0.17 28.57 -22.87
C ALA A 106 0.74 29.87 -22.31
N ILE A 107 2.07 30.06 -22.36
CA ILE A 107 2.76 31.19 -21.72
C ILE A 107 3.68 31.88 -22.72
N ASN A 108 3.72 33.21 -22.66
CA ASN A 108 4.74 34.05 -23.27
C ASN A 108 5.11 35.21 -22.34
N SER A 109 5.96 36.12 -22.80
CA SER A 109 6.38 37.30 -22.03
C SER A 109 5.23 38.27 -21.65
N ASP A 110 4.10 38.20 -22.35
CA ASP A 110 2.96 39.11 -22.18
C ASP A 110 1.83 38.54 -21.32
N GLY A 111 1.87 37.25 -20.99
CA GLY A 111 0.90 36.61 -20.11
C GLY A 111 0.65 35.14 -20.45
N TYR A 112 -0.55 34.68 -20.13
CA TYR A 112 -0.94 33.30 -20.36
C TYR A 112 -2.40 33.19 -20.81
N THR A 113 -2.69 32.06 -21.47
CA THR A 113 -4.05 31.63 -21.82
C THR A 113 -4.20 30.16 -21.44
N ASP A 114 -5.31 29.82 -20.80
CA ASP A 114 -5.63 28.46 -20.38
C ASP A 114 -6.53 27.78 -21.41
N SER A 115 -6.35 26.48 -21.64
CA SER A 115 -7.21 25.66 -22.50
C SER A 115 -8.55 25.34 -21.84
N ASN A 116 -9.43 24.61 -22.55
CA ASN A 116 -10.53 23.91 -21.91
C ASN A 116 -10.04 22.90 -20.85
N LEU A 117 -10.93 22.61 -19.90
CA LEU A 117 -10.77 21.54 -18.92
C LEU A 117 -11.09 20.18 -19.55
N MET A 118 -10.29 19.16 -19.24
CA MET A 118 -10.51 17.78 -19.67
C MET A 118 -10.16 16.82 -18.53
N ALA A 119 -11.09 15.92 -18.20
CA ALA A 119 -10.83 14.86 -17.23
C ALA A 119 -10.27 13.61 -17.93
N LEU A 120 -9.52 12.78 -17.19
CA LEU A 120 -9.23 11.42 -17.62
C LEU A 120 -10.56 10.65 -17.81
N PRO A 121 -10.81 10.04 -18.97
CA PRO A 121 -11.97 9.18 -19.14
C PRO A 121 -11.97 8.06 -18.09
N VAL A 122 -13.15 7.67 -17.57
CA VAL A 122 -13.26 6.56 -16.59
C VAL A 122 -12.60 5.27 -17.13
N ALA A 123 -12.71 5.02 -18.44
CA ALA A 123 -12.04 3.91 -19.13
C ALA A 123 -10.49 4.02 -19.21
N ALA A 124 -9.93 5.21 -19.00
CA ALA A 124 -8.50 5.45 -18.87
C ALA A 124 -8.05 5.33 -17.40
N LEU A 125 -8.88 5.74 -16.44
CA LEU A 125 -8.67 5.43 -15.01
C LEU A 125 -8.63 3.91 -14.78
N THR A 126 -9.42 3.15 -15.54
CA THR A 126 -9.35 1.70 -15.51
C THR A 126 -8.03 1.14 -16.06
N LYS A 127 -7.35 1.85 -16.95
CA LYS A 127 -5.98 1.52 -17.40
C LYS A 127 -4.88 2.06 -16.46
N ALA A 128 -5.14 3.03 -15.58
CA ALA A 128 -4.06 3.58 -14.77
C ALA A 128 -3.54 2.60 -13.70
N SER A 129 -4.41 1.74 -13.16
CA SER A 129 -4.05 0.73 -12.17
C SER A 129 -3.60 -0.57 -12.82
N LYS A 130 -2.77 -1.36 -12.13
CA LYS A 130 -2.46 -2.75 -12.49
C LYS A 130 -3.17 -3.71 -11.55
N VAL A 131 -3.88 -4.71 -12.07
CA VAL A 131 -4.36 -5.84 -11.26
C VAL A 131 -3.48 -7.04 -11.55
N PHE A 132 -2.97 -7.66 -10.50
CA PHE A 132 -2.30 -8.95 -10.56
C PHE A 132 -3.23 -10.03 -10.03
N LEU A 133 -3.36 -11.08 -10.84
CA LEU A 133 -4.16 -12.26 -10.54
C LEU A 133 -3.23 -13.42 -10.17
N PRO A 134 -3.73 -14.40 -9.40
CA PRO A 134 -3.04 -15.65 -9.14
C PRO A 134 -2.67 -16.34 -10.45
N ALA A 135 -1.51 -16.99 -10.47
CA ALA A 135 -1.02 -17.71 -11.65
C ALA A 135 -1.73 -19.06 -11.86
N THR A 136 -2.32 -19.63 -10.81
CA THR A 136 -3.00 -20.93 -10.85
C THR A 136 -4.37 -20.91 -10.14
N ASP A 137 -5.23 -21.87 -10.48
CA ASP A 137 -6.53 -22.04 -9.82
C ASP A 137 -6.41 -22.34 -8.32
N GLN A 138 -5.34 -23.03 -7.91
CA GLN A 138 -5.10 -23.39 -6.51
C GLN A 138 -4.80 -22.15 -5.65
N GLN A 139 -4.19 -21.12 -6.25
CA GLN A 139 -3.83 -19.86 -5.60
C GLN A 139 -5.02 -18.92 -5.39
N LYS A 140 -6.14 -19.14 -6.08
CA LYS A 140 -7.33 -18.26 -6.07
C LYS A 140 -7.92 -17.95 -4.70
N SER A 141 -7.61 -18.77 -3.69
CA SER A 141 -8.15 -18.61 -2.33
C SER A 141 -7.11 -18.15 -1.29
N VAL A 142 -5.85 -17.97 -1.69
CA VAL A 142 -4.71 -17.80 -0.76
C VAL A 142 -3.79 -16.64 -1.14
N PHE A 143 -3.81 -16.18 -2.40
CA PHE A 143 -2.99 -15.07 -2.90
C PHE A 143 -3.47 -13.72 -2.33
N ALA A 144 -2.56 -12.74 -2.25
CA ALA A 144 -2.83 -11.40 -1.71
C ALA A 144 -3.41 -11.40 -0.27
N SER A 145 -3.09 -12.41 0.53
CA SER A 145 -3.47 -12.48 1.94
C SER A 145 -2.83 -11.36 2.78
N ASN A 146 -1.65 -10.91 2.35
CA ASN A 146 -0.93 -9.75 2.84
C ASN A 146 -0.12 -9.12 1.69
N VAL A 147 0.21 -7.83 1.79
CA VAL A 147 1.01 -7.07 0.82
C VAL A 147 2.01 -6.18 1.56
N SER A 148 3.18 -5.95 0.97
CA SER A 148 4.16 -4.97 1.47
C SER A 148 4.86 -4.28 0.30
N MET A 149 5.08 -2.97 0.39
CA MET A 149 5.51 -2.07 -0.67
C MET A 149 6.76 -1.28 -0.25
N SER A 150 7.68 -1.05 -1.18
CA SER A 150 8.83 -0.18 -0.96
C SER A 150 8.43 1.30 -0.93
N ALA A 151 9.25 2.15 -0.32
CA ALA A 151 8.99 3.58 -0.18
C ALA A 151 8.70 4.26 -1.54
N ASP A 152 9.40 3.84 -2.59
CA ASP A 152 9.26 4.38 -3.94
C ASP A 152 8.10 3.77 -4.76
N GLY A 153 7.37 2.79 -4.19
CA GLY A 153 6.27 2.09 -4.85
C GLY A 153 6.67 1.19 -6.02
N ASN A 154 7.98 0.91 -6.20
CA ASN A 154 8.49 0.14 -7.33
C ASN A 154 8.65 -1.35 -7.04
N THR A 155 8.67 -1.78 -5.78
CA THR A 155 8.74 -3.18 -5.37
C THR A 155 7.56 -3.50 -4.46
N ILE A 156 6.88 -4.60 -4.75
CA ILE A 156 5.75 -5.08 -3.94
C ILE A 156 5.91 -6.57 -3.71
N ALA A 157 5.87 -6.99 -2.45
CA ALA A 157 5.75 -8.37 -2.04
C ALA A 157 4.28 -8.72 -1.79
N VAL A 158 3.84 -9.87 -2.32
CA VAL A 158 2.45 -10.34 -2.24
C VAL A 158 2.44 -11.76 -1.70
N ALA A 159 1.80 -11.96 -0.55
CA ALA A 159 1.84 -13.22 0.17
C ALA A 159 0.77 -14.23 -0.30
N ALA A 160 1.19 -15.50 -0.40
CA ALA A 160 0.34 -16.67 -0.65
C ALA A 160 0.70 -17.83 0.31
N PRO A 161 0.44 -17.70 1.63
CA PRO A 161 0.95 -18.60 2.66
C PRO A 161 0.47 -20.04 2.56
N PHE A 162 -0.66 -20.31 1.90
CA PHE A 162 -1.17 -21.67 1.76
C PHE A 162 -1.07 -22.19 0.32
N ASP A 163 -0.18 -21.59 -0.47
CA ASP A 163 0.06 -22.02 -1.83
C ASP A 163 0.69 -23.42 -1.88
N ASN A 164 0.23 -24.22 -2.83
CA ASN A 164 0.82 -25.52 -3.16
C ASN A 164 1.84 -25.29 -4.27
N ILE A 165 3.06 -24.99 -3.86
CA ILE A 165 4.15 -24.62 -4.76
C ILE A 165 4.66 -25.79 -5.63
N SER A 166 4.25 -27.02 -5.31
CA SER A 166 4.48 -28.20 -6.14
C SER A 166 3.34 -29.22 -5.99
N ASP A 167 3.26 -30.17 -6.92
CA ASP A 167 2.33 -31.30 -6.84
C ASP A 167 2.74 -32.34 -5.76
N SER A 168 3.81 -32.08 -5.01
CA SER A 168 4.28 -32.97 -3.94
C SER A 168 3.31 -32.98 -2.77
N PHE A 169 2.91 -34.17 -2.34
CA PHE A 169 2.12 -34.35 -1.12
C PHE A 169 2.84 -33.79 0.13
N PHE A 170 4.18 -33.76 0.11
CA PHE A 170 5.02 -33.28 1.20
C PHE A 170 5.26 -31.77 1.20
N GLU A 171 4.82 -31.03 0.17
CA GLU A 171 4.97 -29.56 0.10
C GLU A 171 3.60 -28.85 0.02
N GLN A 172 2.54 -29.53 0.45
CA GLN A 172 1.19 -28.96 0.48
C GLN A 172 1.14 -27.76 1.41
N LYS A 173 0.63 -26.63 0.93
CA LYS A 173 0.52 -25.38 1.70
C LYS A 173 1.84 -24.93 2.32
N ALA A 174 2.96 -25.26 1.69
CA ALA A 174 4.26 -24.75 2.10
C ALA A 174 4.31 -23.22 2.02
N GLY A 175 3.57 -22.63 1.08
CA GLY A 175 3.44 -21.19 0.91
C GLY A 175 4.48 -20.56 -0.03
N ALA A 176 4.16 -19.37 -0.53
CA ALA A 176 5.02 -18.58 -1.41
C ALA A 176 4.82 -17.08 -1.19
N VAL A 177 5.80 -16.31 -1.65
CA VAL A 177 5.67 -14.85 -1.84
C VAL A 177 6.02 -14.51 -3.29
N TYR A 178 5.21 -13.63 -3.88
CA TYR A 178 5.41 -13.11 -5.23
C TYR A 178 5.90 -11.68 -5.16
N ILE A 179 7.03 -11.41 -5.82
CA ILE A 179 7.64 -10.09 -5.82
C ILE A 179 7.45 -9.47 -7.20
N TYR A 180 6.73 -8.36 -7.23
CA TYR A 180 6.51 -7.54 -8.41
C TYR A 180 7.47 -6.35 -8.37
N GLN A 181 8.13 -6.09 -9.49
CA GLN A 181 9.05 -4.96 -9.62
C GLN A 181 8.80 -4.18 -10.90
N ARG A 182 8.86 -2.85 -10.82
CA ARG A 182 8.91 -2.00 -12.00
C ARG A 182 10.29 -2.03 -12.65
N ASP A 183 10.32 -1.92 -13.96
CA ASP A 183 11.54 -1.62 -14.72
C ASP A 183 11.84 -0.11 -14.74
N GLU A 184 12.98 0.28 -15.31
CA GLU A 184 13.40 1.68 -15.41
C GLU A 184 12.42 2.55 -16.23
N ALA A 185 11.60 1.93 -17.08
CA ALA A 185 10.58 2.61 -17.87
C ALA A 185 9.22 2.72 -17.15
N GLY A 186 9.10 2.14 -15.96
CA GLY A 186 7.92 2.16 -15.09
C GLY A 186 6.95 1.00 -15.31
N PHE A 187 7.31 -0.02 -16.10
CA PHE A 187 6.45 -1.18 -16.35
C PHE A 187 6.70 -2.28 -15.33
N TRP A 188 5.63 -2.92 -14.87
CA TRP A 188 5.74 -4.11 -14.03
C TRP A 188 6.28 -5.29 -14.83
N LYS A 189 7.36 -5.90 -14.32
CA LYS A 189 7.93 -7.15 -14.83
C LYS A 189 7.07 -8.34 -14.37
N ASP A 190 7.33 -9.50 -14.96
CA ASP A 190 6.79 -10.77 -14.45
C ASP A 190 7.25 -10.99 -13.00
N PRO A 191 6.37 -11.52 -12.12
CA PRO A 191 6.70 -11.69 -10.72
C PRO A 191 7.77 -12.76 -10.52
N VAL A 192 8.59 -12.53 -9.51
CA VAL A 192 9.54 -13.52 -9.00
C VAL A 192 8.87 -14.25 -7.85
N GLN A 193 8.74 -15.57 -7.97
CA GLN A 193 8.28 -16.41 -6.87
C GLN A 193 9.46 -16.75 -5.96
N ILE A 194 9.31 -16.50 -4.67
CA ILE A 194 10.25 -16.96 -3.65
C ILE A 194 9.56 -17.95 -2.70
N VAL A 195 10.35 -18.92 -2.24
CA VAL A 195 9.95 -20.00 -1.31
C VAL A 195 11.11 -20.27 -0.37
N ALA A 196 10.83 -20.81 0.82
CA ALA A 196 11.88 -21.24 1.75
C ALA A 196 12.76 -22.36 1.16
N SER A 197 14.06 -22.34 1.43
CA SER A 197 15.01 -23.33 0.92
C SER A 197 14.78 -24.76 1.46
N ASN A 198 14.25 -24.86 2.69
CA ASN A 198 13.91 -26.06 3.45
C ASN A 198 12.40 -26.34 3.52
N ARG A 199 11.60 -25.67 2.66
CA ARG A 199 10.13 -25.74 2.67
C ARG A 199 9.57 -27.16 2.83
N ASP A 200 8.60 -27.30 3.72
CA ASP A 200 7.82 -28.51 3.97
C ASP A 200 6.32 -28.18 4.00
N GLY A 201 5.51 -29.23 4.06
CA GLY A 201 4.07 -29.11 4.07
C GLY A 201 3.61 -28.36 5.31
N TYR A 202 2.67 -27.43 5.12
CA TYR A 202 2.07 -26.63 6.19
C TYR A 202 3.01 -25.65 6.90
N ASP A 203 4.19 -25.34 6.36
CA ASP A 203 5.08 -24.30 6.90
C ASP A 203 4.46 -22.89 6.87
N TRP A 204 3.53 -22.66 5.95
CA TRP A 204 2.81 -21.41 5.76
C TRP A 204 3.72 -20.20 5.46
N PHE A 205 4.75 -20.41 4.65
CA PHE A 205 5.69 -19.39 4.21
C PHE A 205 4.96 -18.22 3.52
N GLY A 206 5.14 -17.01 4.04
CA GLY A 206 4.43 -15.81 3.59
C GLY A 206 3.31 -15.37 4.53
N ILE A 207 3.10 -16.04 5.68
CA ILE A 207 2.01 -15.67 6.60
C ILE A 207 2.20 -14.24 7.17
N GLY A 208 3.45 -13.87 7.42
CA GLY A 208 3.89 -12.51 7.70
C GLY A 208 4.95 -12.10 6.68
N ILE A 209 4.86 -10.87 6.17
CA ILE A 209 5.85 -10.28 5.26
C ILE A 209 6.12 -8.83 5.66
N SER A 210 7.36 -8.37 5.50
CA SER A 210 7.71 -6.95 5.68
C SER A 210 8.94 -6.60 4.84
N LEU A 211 8.79 -5.60 3.95
CA LEU A 211 9.79 -5.15 2.99
C LEU A 211 10.47 -3.86 3.49
N SER A 212 11.78 -3.72 3.28
CA SER A 212 12.51 -2.49 3.57
C SER A 212 12.12 -1.34 2.62
N ASP A 213 12.33 -0.10 3.06
CA ASP A 213 12.00 1.11 2.29
C ASP A 213 12.68 1.13 0.92
N ASP A 214 13.91 0.63 0.84
CA ASP A 214 14.67 0.55 -0.41
C ASP A 214 14.27 -0.61 -1.33
N GLY A 215 13.33 -1.46 -0.89
CA GLY A 215 12.80 -2.60 -1.63
C GLY A 215 13.80 -3.76 -1.80
N LYS A 216 14.87 -3.82 -1.00
CA LYS A 216 15.95 -4.81 -1.17
C LYS A 216 16.02 -5.89 -0.13
N THR A 217 15.39 -5.71 1.03
CA THR A 217 15.37 -6.70 2.11
C THR A 217 13.93 -7.05 2.43
N LEU A 218 13.60 -8.34 2.39
CA LEU A 218 12.26 -8.84 2.70
C LEU A 218 12.37 -9.87 3.83
N ALA A 219 11.67 -9.63 4.92
CA ALA A 219 11.44 -10.64 5.95
C ALA A 219 10.17 -11.42 5.62
N VAL A 220 10.24 -12.75 5.71
CA VAL A 220 9.11 -13.64 5.45
C VAL A 220 8.97 -14.66 6.56
N GLY A 221 7.81 -14.67 7.22
CA GLY A 221 7.47 -15.63 8.26
C GLY A 221 6.91 -16.94 7.70
N ALA A 222 7.18 -18.03 8.41
CA ALA A 222 6.63 -19.37 8.17
C ALA A 222 6.24 -19.96 9.54
N SER A 223 5.08 -19.56 10.05
CA SER A 223 4.63 -19.91 11.42
C SER A 223 4.32 -21.39 11.64
N GLY A 224 4.24 -22.19 10.56
CA GLY A 224 4.05 -23.63 10.62
C GLY A 224 5.35 -24.43 10.62
N GLU A 225 6.50 -23.77 10.42
CA GLU A 225 7.79 -24.43 10.30
C GLU A 225 8.13 -25.22 11.57
N GLN A 226 8.69 -26.41 11.37
CA GLN A 226 8.67 -27.50 12.34
C GLN A 226 10.00 -27.69 13.09
N SER A 227 11.05 -26.96 12.78
CA SER A 227 12.34 -27.16 13.44
C SER A 227 12.36 -26.49 14.81
N THR A 228 13.07 -27.06 15.78
CA THR A 228 13.37 -26.39 17.06
C THR A 228 14.77 -25.79 17.11
N PHE A 229 15.54 -25.90 16.02
CA PHE A 229 16.98 -25.61 16.02
C PHE A 229 17.35 -24.53 15.01
N VAL A 230 18.16 -23.56 15.44
CA VAL A 230 18.72 -22.53 14.56
C VAL A 230 19.65 -23.12 13.48
N ASP A 231 20.37 -24.20 13.79
CA ASP A 231 21.37 -24.82 12.91
C ASP A 231 20.90 -26.08 12.17
N ARG A 232 19.62 -26.46 12.32
CA ARG A 232 19.02 -27.63 11.64
C ARG A 232 17.67 -27.27 11.02
N PRO A 233 17.66 -26.44 9.96
CA PRO A 233 16.42 -25.99 9.34
C PRO A 233 15.63 -27.12 8.65
N THR A 234 16.24 -28.27 8.37
CA THR A 234 15.54 -29.41 7.72
C THR A 234 14.93 -30.39 8.72
N GLU A 235 14.81 -30.01 9.99
CA GLU A 235 14.22 -30.85 11.03
C GLU A 235 12.70 -30.63 11.07
N ASN A 236 11.93 -31.67 10.73
CA ASN A 236 10.49 -31.55 10.52
C ASN A 236 9.68 -32.52 11.41
N MET A 237 9.96 -32.54 12.72
CA MET A 237 9.31 -33.47 13.66
C MET A 237 8.35 -32.82 14.66
N ASN A 238 8.21 -31.49 14.64
CA ASN A 238 7.42 -30.73 15.63
C ASN A 238 6.28 -29.97 14.97
N ASP A 239 5.30 -29.54 15.76
CA ASP A 239 4.18 -28.77 15.23
C ASP A 239 4.40 -27.26 15.40
N ALA A 240 4.46 -26.54 14.28
CA ALA A 240 4.26 -25.10 14.19
C ALA A 240 5.07 -24.25 15.20
N VAL A 241 6.36 -24.56 15.33
CA VAL A 241 7.32 -23.79 16.13
C VAL A 241 7.55 -22.42 15.48
N GLY A 242 7.69 -22.43 14.16
CA GLY A 242 7.75 -21.25 13.30
C GLY A 242 9.16 -20.70 13.07
N ALA A 243 9.37 -20.07 11.92
CA ALA A 243 10.64 -19.46 11.52
C ALA A 243 10.44 -18.18 10.71
N VAL A 244 11.49 -17.39 10.54
CA VAL A 244 11.54 -16.25 9.62
C VAL A 244 12.72 -16.40 8.67
N TYR A 245 12.53 -16.02 7.42
CA TYR A 245 13.54 -16.06 6.37
C TYR A 245 13.80 -14.64 5.88
N ILE A 246 15.07 -14.31 5.66
CA ILE A 246 15.47 -13.01 5.10
C ILE A 246 15.90 -13.22 3.66
N PHE A 247 15.21 -12.54 2.75
CA PHE A 247 15.58 -12.48 1.35
C PHE A 247 16.20 -11.13 1.03
N GLU A 248 17.31 -11.13 0.30
CA GLU A 248 17.95 -9.92 -0.20
C GLU A 248 17.96 -9.91 -1.73
N SER A 249 17.63 -8.76 -2.30
CA SER A 249 17.76 -8.53 -3.73
C SER A 249 19.18 -8.09 -4.09
N ASN A 250 19.76 -8.74 -5.10
CA ASN A 250 21.08 -8.35 -5.62
C ASN A 250 21.00 -7.38 -6.83
N GLY A 251 19.81 -6.84 -7.12
CA GLY A 251 19.51 -6.13 -8.37
C GLY A 251 18.98 -7.06 -9.46
N ASP A 252 18.25 -6.53 -10.44
CA ASP A 252 17.72 -7.29 -11.59
C ASP A 252 16.66 -8.37 -11.30
N GLY A 253 16.00 -8.33 -10.14
CA GLY A 253 14.90 -9.25 -9.82
C GLY A 253 15.34 -10.61 -9.30
N ASN A 254 16.62 -10.81 -8.96
CA ASN A 254 16.99 -12.00 -8.20
C ASN A 254 16.89 -11.70 -6.70
N TRP A 255 16.28 -12.64 -5.98
CA TRP A 255 16.15 -12.63 -4.53
C TRP A 255 16.82 -13.88 -3.98
N GLN A 256 17.68 -13.70 -2.98
CA GLN A 256 18.42 -14.79 -2.36
C GLN A 256 18.07 -14.88 -0.89
N GLU A 257 17.78 -16.08 -0.40
CA GLU A 257 17.67 -16.35 1.03
C GLU A 257 19.06 -16.19 1.67
N THR A 258 19.19 -15.25 2.60
CA THR A 258 20.46 -14.91 3.26
C THR A 258 20.47 -15.25 4.74
N ALA A 259 19.30 -15.47 5.35
CA ALA A 259 19.20 -15.91 6.72
C ALA A 259 17.95 -16.74 6.97
N TYR A 260 18.10 -17.70 7.87
CA TYR A 260 17.05 -18.42 8.57
C TYR A 260 17.09 -18.00 10.05
N ILE A 261 15.98 -17.48 10.54
CA ILE A 261 15.86 -16.84 11.85
C ILE A 261 14.90 -17.67 12.69
N LYS A 262 15.41 -18.08 13.85
CA LYS A 262 14.65 -18.60 14.97
C LYS A 262 15.13 -17.90 16.23
N SER A 263 14.26 -17.84 17.23
CA SER A 263 14.73 -17.49 18.56
C SER A 263 15.65 -18.60 19.08
N ALA A 264 16.79 -18.20 19.64
CA ALA A 264 17.73 -19.13 20.24
C ALA A 264 17.35 -19.51 21.68
N SER A 265 16.35 -18.84 22.25
CA SER A 265 16.09 -18.86 23.68
C SER A 265 14.91 -19.73 24.09
N SER A 266 13.87 -19.97 23.27
CA SER A 266 12.61 -20.54 23.84
C SER A 266 11.42 -20.68 22.87
N LEU A 267 11.54 -21.43 21.76
CA LEU A 267 10.34 -21.74 20.97
C LEU A 267 9.84 -23.14 21.29
N ASP A 268 8.62 -23.20 21.80
CA ASP A 268 7.88 -24.43 22.01
C ASP A 268 6.98 -24.76 20.81
N LEU A 269 6.37 -25.95 20.87
CA LEU A 269 5.36 -26.36 19.91
C LEU A 269 4.22 -25.35 19.91
N TRP A 270 3.71 -24.99 18.72
CA TRP A 270 2.59 -24.07 18.54
C TRP A 270 2.86 -22.61 18.94
N ASP A 271 4.11 -22.22 19.19
CA ASP A 271 4.46 -20.82 19.46
C ASP A 271 4.25 -19.91 18.24
N HIS A 272 4.24 -20.48 17.03
CA HIS A 272 3.96 -19.78 15.78
C HIS A 272 4.91 -18.57 15.54
N PHE A 273 6.19 -18.74 15.82
CA PHE A 273 7.20 -17.71 15.56
C PHE A 273 7.21 -17.33 14.08
N GLY A 274 7.23 -16.03 13.78
CA GLY A 274 7.08 -15.54 12.41
C GLY A 274 5.62 -15.47 11.93
N GLY A 275 4.63 -15.65 12.82
CA GLY A 275 3.23 -15.39 12.50
C GLY A 275 2.96 -13.93 12.11
N GLN A 276 3.73 -13.00 12.68
CA GLN A 276 3.82 -11.59 12.28
C GLN A 276 5.30 -11.18 12.32
N VAL A 277 5.73 -10.40 11.33
CA VAL A 277 7.09 -9.86 11.25
C VAL A 277 7.02 -8.38 10.90
N GLU A 278 7.97 -7.60 11.41
CA GLU A 278 8.07 -6.18 11.12
C GLU A 278 9.54 -5.78 10.97
N LEU A 279 9.92 -5.35 9.77
CA LEU A 279 11.27 -4.95 9.41
C LEU A 279 11.34 -3.42 9.35
N SER A 280 12.30 -2.82 10.05
CA SER A 280 12.55 -1.38 9.94
C SER A 280 12.83 -0.98 8.50
N GLY A 281 12.40 0.21 8.08
CA GLY A 281 12.64 0.73 6.73
C GLY A 281 14.10 0.68 6.26
N ASN A 282 15.07 0.83 7.17
CA ASN A 282 16.51 0.71 6.87
C ASN A 282 17.03 -0.74 6.75
N GLY A 283 16.19 -1.76 6.97
CA GLY A 283 16.48 -3.18 6.85
C GLY A 283 17.38 -3.77 7.95
N LYS A 284 17.55 -3.11 9.11
CA LYS A 284 18.53 -3.53 10.14
C LYS A 284 17.92 -4.02 11.46
N THR A 285 16.67 -3.72 11.73
CA THR A 285 15.95 -4.16 12.93
C THR A 285 14.73 -4.95 12.50
N LEU A 286 14.53 -6.12 13.10
CA LEU A 286 13.40 -7.00 12.82
C LEU A 286 12.71 -7.35 14.14
N ALA A 287 11.42 -7.08 14.26
CA ALA A 287 10.58 -7.63 15.31
C ALA A 287 9.83 -8.85 14.77
N VAL A 288 9.77 -9.92 15.56
CA VAL A 288 9.09 -11.16 15.21
C VAL A 288 8.17 -11.57 16.35
N ALA A 289 6.90 -11.81 16.03
CA ALA A 289 5.94 -12.33 16.98
C ALA A 289 5.96 -13.86 17.01
N ALA A 290 5.88 -14.41 18.22
CA ALA A 290 5.44 -15.77 18.52
C ALA A 290 4.07 -15.67 19.17
N ILE A 291 3.01 -15.66 18.36
CA ILE A 291 1.65 -15.32 18.80
C ILE A 291 1.02 -16.38 19.71
N GLY A 292 1.46 -17.64 19.60
CA GLY A 292 1.02 -18.74 20.46
C GLY A 292 1.85 -18.89 21.73
N HIS A 293 2.88 -18.05 21.92
CA HIS A 293 3.83 -18.24 23.00
C HIS A 293 3.19 -18.10 24.40
N ASP A 294 3.46 -19.08 25.24
CA ASP A 294 2.99 -19.15 26.61
C ASP A 294 3.96 -18.36 27.50
N ALA A 295 3.48 -17.41 28.33
CA ALA A 295 4.20 -16.91 29.51
C ALA A 295 3.37 -15.97 30.39
N ALA A 296 3.55 -16.06 31.70
CA ALA A 296 3.02 -15.10 32.67
C ALA A 296 4.04 -13.99 33.01
N THR A 297 5.34 -14.27 32.86
CA THR A 297 6.43 -13.34 33.19
C THR A 297 6.82 -12.43 32.03
N THR A 298 7.49 -11.32 32.35
CA THR A 298 7.93 -10.32 31.36
C THR A 298 9.35 -10.55 30.84
N ASP A 299 10.15 -11.32 31.56
CA ASP A 299 11.61 -11.39 31.42
C ASP A 299 12.17 -12.81 31.32
N ASP A 300 11.36 -13.83 31.61
CA ASP A 300 11.72 -15.23 31.38
C ASP A 300 11.00 -15.75 30.13
N PRO A 301 11.71 -15.90 29.00
CA PRO A 301 11.11 -16.41 27.78
C PRO A 301 10.90 -17.94 27.84
N LEU A 302 11.39 -18.64 28.87
CA LEU A 302 11.14 -20.07 29.09
C LEU A 302 9.89 -20.36 29.95
N ASP A 303 9.23 -19.33 30.46
CA ASP A 303 8.05 -19.49 31.30
C ASP A 303 6.83 -19.92 30.47
N ASN A 304 6.35 -21.16 30.60
CA ASN A 304 5.13 -21.62 29.92
C ASN A 304 3.90 -21.68 30.85
N SER A 305 3.84 -20.83 31.88
CA SER A 305 2.78 -20.90 32.90
C SER A 305 1.45 -20.25 32.52
N ARG A 306 1.36 -19.54 31.38
CA ARG A 306 0.14 -18.88 30.89
C ARG A 306 -0.01 -19.03 29.38
N ILE A 307 -1.05 -19.77 28.99
CA ILE A 307 -1.29 -20.13 27.61
C ILE A 307 -1.63 -18.97 26.66
N ASP A 308 -1.08 -19.01 25.44
CA ASP A 308 -1.38 -18.19 24.26
C ASP A 308 -1.33 -16.68 24.54
N THR A 309 -0.40 -16.26 25.40
CA THR A 309 -0.24 -14.84 25.75
C THR A 309 0.48 -14.04 24.68
N GLY A 310 1.26 -14.71 23.82
CA GLY A 310 2.10 -14.12 22.79
C GLY A 310 3.44 -13.59 23.33
N GLY A 311 4.39 -13.35 22.43
CA GLY A 311 5.69 -12.76 22.74
C GLY A 311 6.31 -12.14 21.49
N VAL A 312 7.14 -11.11 21.66
CA VAL A 312 7.83 -10.44 20.55
C VAL A 312 9.33 -10.50 20.76
N TYR A 313 10.08 -10.89 19.75
CA TYR A 313 11.53 -11.00 19.78
C TYR A 313 12.12 -10.00 18.79
N VAL A 314 13.09 -9.21 19.23
CA VAL A 314 13.77 -8.22 18.40
C VAL A 314 15.15 -8.73 18.00
N PHE A 315 15.44 -8.67 16.70
CA PHE A 315 16.70 -9.04 16.08
C PHE A 315 17.34 -7.82 15.44
N GLU A 316 18.67 -7.80 15.46
CA GLU A 316 19.46 -6.79 14.77
C GLU A 316 20.44 -7.41 13.78
N ARG A 317 20.49 -6.79 12.60
CA ARG A 317 21.46 -7.14 11.57
C ARG A 317 22.85 -6.59 11.92
N GLN A 318 23.80 -7.50 12.00
CA GLN A 318 25.21 -7.20 12.25
C GLN A 318 25.93 -6.80 10.94
N SER A 319 27.09 -6.17 11.05
CA SER A 319 27.85 -5.67 9.90
C SER A 319 28.34 -6.77 8.94
N ASN A 320 28.43 -8.01 9.40
CA ASN A 320 28.77 -9.19 8.60
C ASN A 320 27.54 -9.82 7.90
N GLY A 321 26.35 -9.21 8.03
CA GLY A 321 25.10 -9.69 7.47
C GLY A 321 24.30 -10.64 8.35
N THR A 322 24.87 -11.18 9.45
CA THR A 322 24.16 -12.09 10.35
C THR A 322 23.17 -11.35 11.24
N TRP A 323 22.09 -12.01 11.65
CA TRP A 323 21.11 -11.47 12.59
C TRP A 323 21.33 -12.01 13.99
N THR A 324 21.17 -11.17 15.00
CA THR A 324 21.29 -11.56 16.41
C THR A 324 20.04 -11.16 17.17
N GLU A 325 19.46 -12.09 17.92
CA GLU A 325 18.42 -11.79 18.91
C GLU A 325 19.00 -10.83 19.96
N LYS A 326 18.31 -9.71 20.19
CA LYS A 326 18.71 -8.67 21.14
C LYS A 326 17.85 -8.67 22.38
N GLN A 327 16.54 -8.84 22.21
CA GLN A 327 15.61 -8.69 23.32
C GLN A 327 14.31 -9.44 23.07
N TYR A 328 13.80 -10.05 24.14
CA TYR A 328 12.42 -10.51 24.25
C TYR A 328 11.57 -9.41 24.89
N LEU A 329 10.43 -9.12 24.28
CA LEU A 329 9.46 -8.12 24.71
C LEU A 329 8.15 -8.79 25.09
N LYS A 330 7.68 -8.45 26.29
CA LYS A 330 6.40 -8.91 26.82
C LYS A 330 5.82 -7.87 27.77
N ALA A 331 4.49 -7.80 27.80
CA ALA A 331 3.77 -6.99 28.77
C ALA A 331 3.48 -7.78 30.05
N ALA A 332 3.34 -7.08 31.18
CA ALA A 332 3.01 -7.69 32.46
C ALA A 332 1.50 -7.93 32.60
N GLY A 333 1.12 -8.92 33.41
CA GLY A 333 -0.28 -9.12 33.81
C GLY A 333 -1.18 -9.63 32.70
N LEU A 334 -0.62 -10.33 31.71
CA LEU A 334 -1.37 -10.84 30.56
C LEU A 334 -2.40 -11.88 30.98
N GLU A 335 -3.58 -11.74 30.39
CA GLU A 335 -4.64 -12.74 30.42
C GLU A 335 -4.32 -13.86 29.43
N ARG A 336 -4.92 -15.04 29.63
CA ARG A 336 -4.83 -16.13 28.64
C ARG A 336 -5.37 -15.65 27.30
N GLU A 337 -4.73 -16.06 26.20
CA GLU A 337 -5.18 -15.75 24.82
C GLU A 337 -5.24 -14.24 24.50
N ALA A 338 -4.47 -13.41 25.22
CA ALA A 338 -4.48 -11.95 25.03
C ALA A 338 -3.89 -11.52 23.68
N GLY A 339 -3.00 -12.33 23.09
CA GLY A 339 -2.42 -12.11 21.77
C GLY A 339 -1.45 -10.94 21.70
N TYR A 340 -0.49 -10.84 22.63
CA TYR A 340 0.58 -9.85 22.57
C TYR A 340 1.46 -10.10 21.33
N GLY A 341 1.62 -9.11 20.45
CA GLY A 341 2.32 -9.29 19.17
C GLY A 341 1.41 -9.69 18.02
N TYR A 342 0.07 -9.63 18.19
CA TYR A 342 -0.88 -9.96 17.13
C TYR A 342 -0.71 -9.08 15.88
N THR A 343 -0.39 -7.81 16.09
CA THR A 343 -0.01 -6.84 15.04
C THR A 343 1.13 -5.99 15.59
N MET A 344 1.98 -5.48 14.70
CA MET A 344 3.14 -4.68 15.05
C MET A 344 3.38 -3.62 13.96
N ALA A 345 4.01 -2.51 14.34
CA ALA A 345 4.49 -1.49 13.40
C ALA A 345 5.84 -0.92 13.89
N MET A 346 6.77 -0.64 12.97
CA MET A 346 8.11 -0.12 13.28
C MET A 346 8.44 1.12 12.46
N ASP A 347 9.18 2.05 13.05
CA ASP A 347 9.69 3.21 12.31
C ASP A 347 10.82 2.83 11.33
N GLY A 348 11.09 3.71 10.36
CA GLY A 348 12.12 3.50 9.35
C GLY A 348 13.53 3.34 9.93
N ALA A 349 13.79 3.97 11.09
CA ALA A 349 15.06 3.88 11.78
C ALA A 349 15.24 2.59 12.60
N GLY A 350 14.16 1.88 12.94
CA GLY A 350 14.20 0.73 13.84
C GLY A 350 14.49 1.12 15.30
N THR A 351 13.93 2.26 15.72
CA THR A 351 14.04 2.80 17.08
C THR A 351 12.71 2.88 17.82
N GLN A 352 11.58 2.77 17.12
CA GLN A 352 10.24 2.70 17.69
C GLN A 352 9.55 1.44 17.23
N LEU A 353 8.86 0.78 18.16
CA LEU A 353 8.08 -0.41 17.90
C LEU A 353 6.76 -0.28 18.62
N VAL A 354 5.67 -0.56 17.92
CA VAL A 354 4.33 -0.63 18.51
C VAL A 354 3.85 -2.06 18.42
N VAL A 355 3.26 -2.55 19.51
CA VAL A 355 2.80 -3.93 19.65
C VAL A 355 1.33 -3.93 20.07
N GLY A 356 0.49 -4.58 19.27
CA GLY A 356 -0.94 -4.74 19.55
C GLY A 356 -1.24 -5.98 20.39
N MET A 357 -2.27 -5.85 21.24
CA MET A 357 -2.84 -6.92 22.05
C MET A 357 -4.38 -6.81 22.05
N PRO A 358 -5.03 -7.09 20.91
CA PRO A 358 -6.44 -6.79 20.69
C PRO A 358 -7.42 -7.64 21.51
N TYR A 359 -6.96 -8.74 22.12
CA TYR A 359 -7.82 -9.66 22.86
C TYR A 359 -7.77 -9.46 24.37
N SER A 360 -7.09 -8.42 24.86
CA SER A 360 -7.05 -8.08 26.28
C SER A 360 -8.36 -7.48 26.81
N GLY A 361 -8.64 -7.71 28.10
CA GLY A 361 -9.82 -7.17 28.78
C GLY A 361 -10.95 -8.18 28.97
N GLY A 362 -10.60 -9.46 29.10
CA GLY A 362 -11.50 -10.57 29.39
C GLY A 362 -12.56 -10.77 28.32
N THR A 363 -13.81 -10.92 28.74
CA THR A 363 -14.95 -11.08 27.81
C THR A 363 -15.19 -9.85 26.95
N ASP A 364 -14.75 -8.67 27.41
CA ASP A 364 -15.02 -7.40 26.75
C ASP A 364 -13.98 -7.07 25.69
N ARG A 365 -12.80 -7.72 25.65
CA ARG A 365 -11.81 -7.58 24.56
C ARG A 365 -11.63 -6.12 24.08
N TYR A 366 -11.39 -5.20 25.00
CA TYR A 366 -11.24 -3.77 24.67
C TYR A 366 -9.91 -3.48 23.98
N GLY A 367 -8.89 -4.32 24.18
CA GLY A 367 -7.60 -4.26 23.52
C GLY A 367 -6.65 -3.19 24.06
N GLU A 368 -5.35 -3.48 23.99
CA GLU A 368 -4.26 -2.62 24.43
C GLU A 368 -3.16 -2.54 23.37
N VAL A 369 -2.46 -1.41 23.34
CA VAL A 369 -1.32 -1.18 22.45
C VAL A 369 -0.14 -0.67 23.25
N PHE A 370 1.02 -1.28 23.05
CA PHE A 370 2.25 -0.99 23.77
C PHE A 370 3.23 -0.32 22.83
N THR A 371 3.82 0.80 23.24
CA THR A 371 4.83 1.51 22.45
C THR A 371 6.18 1.36 23.14
N TYR A 372 7.20 1.04 22.36
CA TYR A 372 8.56 0.82 22.83
C TYR A 372 9.52 1.74 22.08
N SER A 373 10.51 2.27 22.81
CA SER A 373 11.61 3.03 22.24
C SER A 373 12.93 2.34 22.53
N LYS A 374 13.81 2.32 21.53
CA LYS A 374 15.18 1.84 21.65
C LYS A 374 16.09 2.94 22.19
N ASP A 375 16.80 2.65 23.26
CA ASP A 375 17.76 3.58 23.86
C ASP A 375 19.10 3.60 23.08
N ALA A 376 20.00 4.49 23.50
CA ALA A 376 21.30 4.67 22.87
C ALA A 376 22.23 3.44 22.97
N ASP A 377 21.99 2.56 23.94
CA ASP A 377 22.72 1.31 24.14
C ASP A 377 22.08 0.14 23.37
N GLY A 378 20.94 0.38 22.72
CA GLY A 378 20.22 -0.58 21.90
C GLY A 378 19.16 -1.39 22.65
N HIS A 379 18.84 -1.05 23.90
CA HIS A 379 17.79 -1.74 24.66
C HIS A 379 16.42 -1.12 24.40
N TRP A 380 15.42 -1.97 24.28
CA TRP A 380 14.03 -1.56 24.09
C TRP A 380 13.36 -1.33 25.44
N GLN A 381 12.78 -0.15 25.60
CA GLN A 381 12.07 0.27 26.82
C GLN A 381 10.62 0.54 26.49
N LEU A 382 9.70 0.05 27.34
CA LEU A 382 8.29 0.41 27.25
C LEU A 382 8.14 1.92 27.51
N GLU A 383 7.59 2.62 26.53
CA GLU A 383 7.34 4.06 26.58
C GLU A 383 5.92 4.33 27.08
N ALA A 384 4.90 3.72 26.48
CA ALA A 384 3.51 3.95 26.82
C ALA A 384 2.62 2.73 26.57
N ILE A 385 1.47 2.72 27.25
CA ILE A 385 0.36 1.80 26.98
C ILE A 385 -0.85 2.64 26.55
N LEU A 386 -1.20 2.54 25.28
CA LEU A 386 -2.39 3.17 24.71
C LEU A 386 -3.57 2.22 24.92
N ASN A 387 -4.64 2.76 25.49
CA ASN A 387 -5.82 1.98 25.84
C ASN A 387 -6.98 2.33 24.90
N GLY A 388 -7.70 1.30 24.47
CA GLY A 388 -8.96 1.49 23.77
C GLY A 388 -10.03 2.07 24.70
N GLU A 389 -11.12 2.57 24.12
CA GLU A 389 -12.31 2.78 24.93
C GLU A 389 -12.80 1.43 25.48
N ARG A 390 -13.27 1.43 26.73
CA ARG A 390 -13.91 0.27 27.35
C ARG A 390 -15.31 0.04 26.75
N LYS A 391 -15.32 -0.31 25.47
CA LYS A 391 -16.48 -0.74 24.70
C LYS A 391 -16.33 -2.25 24.47
N PRO A 392 -17.38 -3.06 24.74
CA PRO A 392 -17.32 -4.50 24.49
C PRO A 392 -16.99 -4.80 23.03
N VAL A 393 -15.97 -5.64 22.85
CA VAL A 393 -15.47 -6.21 21.60
C VAL A 393 -14.98 -5.14 20.61
N ALA A 394 -14.30 -4.12 21.13
CA ALA A 394 -13.67 -3.06 20.32
C ALA A 394 -12.41 -3.55 19.61
N LYS A 395 -11.66 -4.48 20.22
CA LYS A 395 -10.39 -5.03 19.72
C LYS A 395 -9.40 -3.95 19.30
N PHE A 396 -9.18 -2.94 20.15
CA PHE A 396 -8.20 -1.91 19.88
C PHE A 396 -6.81 -2.51 19.67
N GLY A 397 -6.12 -2.08 18.61
CA GLY A 397 -4.84 -2.68 18.23
C GLY A 397 -4.99 -4.00 17.48
N SER A 398 -6.11 -4.21 16.77
CA SER A 398 -6.25 -5.36 15.86
C SER A 398 -5.49 -5.17 14.55
N GLU A 399 -5.28 -3.91 14.17
CA GLU A 399 -4.45 -3.47 13.06
C GLU A 399 -3.77 -2.17 13.47
N ILE A 400 -2.49 -2.03 13.15
CA ILE A 400 -1.65 -0.89 13.54
C ILE A 400 -0.72 -0.58 12.38
N ASP A 401 -0.54 0.71 12.06
CA ASP A 401 0.53 1.14 11.17
C ASP A 401 1.09 2.51 11.59
N MET A 402 2.35 2.77 11.24
CA MET A 402 3.14 3.92 11.68
C MET A 402 3.98 4.50 10.54
N ASP A 403 4.18 5.82 10.55
CA ASP A 403 5.07 6.47 9.58
C ASP A 403 6.56 6.19 9.86
N SER A 404 7.42 6.42 8.86
CA SER A 404 8.86 6.12 8.95
C SER A 404 9.60 6.89 10.05
N ARG A 405 9.02 7.98 10.56
CA ARG A 405 9.60 8.80 11.64
C ARG A 405 9.11 8.39 13.03
N GLY A 406 8.09 7.54 13.11
CA GLY A 406 7.43 7.18 14.36
C GLY A 406 6.71 8.35 15.02
N GLU A 407 6.15 9.25 14.21
CA GLU A 407 5.43 10.47 14.62
C GLU A 407 3.91 10.34 14.42
N THR A 408 3.45 9.59 13.41
CA THR A 408 2.03 9.33 13.15
C THR A 408 1.74 7.84 13.32
N LEU A 409 0.78 7.51 14.17
CA LEU A 409 0.36 6.14 14.46
C LEU A 409 -1.14 5.99 14.27
N ALA A 410 -1.57 5.06 13.42
CA ALA A 410 -2.96 4.70 13.24
C ALA A 410 -3.24 3.34 13.90
N ILE A 411 -4.34 3.26 14.66
CA ILE A 411 -4.73 2.05 15.39
C ILE A 411 -6.21 1.77 15.15
N ALA A 412 -6.52 0.58 14.64
CA ALA A 412 -7.89 0.17 14.39
C ALA A 412 -8.62 -0.32 15.66
N MET A 413 -9.92 -0.04 15.68
CA MET A 413 -10.95 -0.62 16.53
C MET A 413 -12.11 -1.07 15.62
N PRO A 414 -12.06 -2.25 15.02
CA PRO A 414 -13.04 -2.68 14.02
C PRO A 414 -14.46 -2.84 14.59
N GLY A 415 -14.58 -2.94 15.92
CA GLY A 415 -15.84 -3.23 16.57
C GLY A 415 -16.31 -4.66 16.28
N ARG A 416 -17.50 -4.99 16.77
CA ARG A 416 -18.11 -6.30 16.55
C ARG A 416 -19.04 -6.27 15.35
N HIS A 417 -18.75 -7.11 14.36
CA HIS A 417 -19.56 -7.31 13.15
C HIS A 417 -21.05 -7.47 13.47
N GLY A 418 -21.88 -6.60 12.90
CA GLY A 418 -23.33 -6.51 13.11
C GLY A 418 -23.77 -5.77 14.38
N PHE A 419 -22.85 -5.31 15.23
CA PHE A 419 -23.16 -4.63 16.50
C PHE A 419 -22.62 -3.20 16.54
N ALA A 420 -21.35 -3.00 16.17
CA ALA A 420 -20.66 -1.72 16.19
C ALA A 420 -19.90 -1.47 14.88
N THR A 421 -19.82 -0.21 14.47
CA THR A 421 -19.04 0.24 13.32
C THR A 421 -17.58 0.34 13.69
N GLY A 422 -16.69 0.03 12.75
CA GLY A 422 -15.25 0.20 12.95
C GLY A 422 -14.84 1.66 12.99
N VAL A 423 -13.79 1.95 13.76
CA VAL A 423 -13.11 3.26 13.81
C VAL A 423 -11.60 3.05 13.80
N VAL A 424 -10.86 4.05 13.34
CA VAL A 424 -9.40 4.13 13.43
C VAL A 424 -9.03 5.36 14.24
N ARG A 425 -8.18 5.19 15.25
CA ARG A 425 -7.63 6.30 16.03
C ARG A 425 -6.25 6.66 15.53
N VAL A 426 -6.03 7.95 15.38
CA VAL A 426 -4.73 8.50 14.99
C VAL A 426 -4.11 9.18 16.20
N TYR A 427 -2.88 8.82 16.49
CA TYR A 427 -2.05 9.43 17.52
C TYR A 427 -0.86 10.12 16.86
N THR A 428 -0.46 11.25 17.43
CA THR A 428 0.77 11.94 17.06
C THR A 428 1.74 11.95 18.23
N ARG A 429 3.01 11.69 17.93
CA ARG A 429 4.11 11.74 18.88
C ARG A 429 4.92 13.02 18.67
N THR A 430 5.26 13.67 19.76
CA THR A 430 6.18 14.82 19.75
C THR A 430 7.54 14.41 20.31
N SER A 431 8.54 15.27 20.16
CA SER A 431 9.92 15.05 20.62
C SER A 431 10.09 14.76 22.12
N SER A 432 9.03 14.90 22.94
CA SER A 432 9.01 14.51 24.35
C SER A 432 8.55 13.06 24.60
N SER A 433 8.49 12.21 23.57
CA SER A 433 8.13 10.77 23.70
C SER A 433 6.76 10.53 24.35
N ASN A 434 5.79 11.39 24.04
CA ASN A 434 4.40 11.20 24.48
C ASN A 434 3.48 11.14 23.26
N TRP A 435 2.70 10.07 23.19
CA TRP A 435 1.63 9.90 22.22
C TRP A 435 0.42 10.75 22.63
N THR A 436 -0.09 11.53 21.70
CA THR A 436 -1.28 12.36 21.88
C THR A 436 -2.36 11.94 20.91
N PHE A 437 -3.58 11.76 21.40
CA PHE A 437 -4.73 11.48 20.52
C PHE A 437 -4.97 12.68 19.61
N SER A 438 -4.93 12.45 18.31
CA SER A 438 -5.06 13.47 17.27
C SER A 438 -6.44 13.43 16.62
N ALA A 439 -6.91 12.24 16.21
CA ALA A 439 -8.19 12.10 15.53
C ALA A 439 -8.81 10.71 15.70
N GLU A 440 -10.12 10.63 15.44
CA GLU A 440 -10.85 9.38 15.24
C GLU A 440 -11.54 9.43 13.88
N ILE A 441 -11.29 8.42 13.06
CA ILE A 441 -11.84 8.25 11.71
C ILE A 441 -12.83 7.09 11.76
N ALA A 442 -14.10 7.36 11.53
CA ALA A 442 -15.16 6.36 11.54
C ALA A 442 -15.55 5.95 10.11
N ASP A 443 -16.15 4.76 9.95
CA ASP A 443 -16.78 4.35 8.70
C ASP A 443 -17.76 5.44 8.20
N PRO A 444 -17.53 6.04 7.01
CA PRO A 444 -18.39 7.07 6.45
C PRO A 444 -19.85 6.63 6.25
N LYS A 445 -20.08 5.33 6.04
CA LYS A 445 -21.43 4.75 5.89
C LYS A 445 -22.08 4.37 7.21
N GLN A 446 -21.32 4.39 8.31
CA GLN A 446 -21.73 3.84 9.60
C GLN A 446 -22.25 2.40 9.48
N ASP A 447 -21.65 1.61 8.60
CA ASP A 447 -22.04 0.24 8.35
C ASP A 447 -21.39 -0.68 9.39
N LYS A 448 -22.24 -1.43 10.11
CA LYS A 448 -21.79 -2.35 11.16
C LYS A 448 -21.26 -3.67 10.60
N TYR A 449 -21.40 -3.88 9.29
CA TYR A 449 -21.01 -5.08 8.58
C TYR A 449 -19.83 -4.85 7.63
N SER A 450 -19.28 -3.62 7.57
CA SER A 450 -18.23 -3.25 6.62
C SER A 450 -16.83 -3.74 6.98
N ASP A 451 -16.63 -4.18 8.23
CA ASP A 451 -15.33 -4.57 8.79
C ASP A 451 -14.27 -3.46 8.62
N PHE A 452 -14.69 -2.20 8.79
CA PHE A 452 -13.84 -1.01 8.66
C PHE A 452 -12.62 -1.08 9.59
N GLY A 453 -11.42 -1.11 9.01
CA GLY A 453 -10.13 -1.20 9.70
C GLY A 453 -9.78 -2.59 10.27
N GLN A 454 -10.51 -3.66 9.97
CA GLN A 454 -10.31 -4.97 10.60
C GLN A 454 -9.03 -5.72 10.14
N ARG A 455 -8.48 -5.37 8.98
CA ARG A 455 -7.23 -5.94 8.41
C ARG A 455 -6.50 -5.01 7.43
N GLY A 456 -7.23 -4.11 6.78
CA GLY A 456 -6.67 -3.11 5.87
C GLY A 456 -6.51 -1.77 6.57
N LEU A 457 -5.29 -1.44 6.96
CA LEU A 457 -4.91 -0.12 7.45
C LEU A 457 -3.47 0.13 7.01
N SER A 458 -3.20 1.31 6.47
CA SER A 458 -1.82 1.75 6.21
C SER A 458 -1.70 3.26 6.37
N VAL A 459 -0.53 3.71 6.84
CA VAL A 459 -0.08 5.10 6.97
C VAL A 459 1.06 5.28 5.97
N SER A 460 1.03 6.34 5.16
CA SER A 460 2.18 6.65 4.30
C SER A 460 3.42 6.94 5.14
N GLN A 461 4.61 6.63 4.62
CA GLN A 461 5.83 6.77 5.41
C GLN A 461 6.15 8.23 5.82
N ASP A 462 5.61 9.23 5.12
CA ASP A 462 5.66 10.65 5.49
C ASP A 462 4.61 11.07 6.54
N GLY A 463 3.70 10.16 6.89
CA GLY A 463 2.64 10.34 7.90
C GLY A 463 1.49 11.23 7.45
N GLN A 464 1.35 11.53 6.15
CA GLN A 464 0.34 12.47 5.62
C GLN A 464 -0.89 11.82 5.00
N VAL A 465 -0.86 10.50 4.78
CA VAL A 465 -1.93 9.73 4.14
C VAL A 465 -2.26 8.51 4.99
N ILE A 466 -3.55 8.21 5.14
CA ILE A 466 -4.03 6.98 5.75
C ILE A 466 -4.99 6.30 4.77
N ALA A 467 -4.78 5.02 4.52
CA ALA A 467 -5.68 4.16 3.77
C ALA A 467 -6.37 3.18 4.73
N ILE A 468 -7.71 3.11 4.66
CA ILE A 468 -8.51 2.25 5.55
C ILE A 468 -9.44 1.37 4.72
N GLY A 469 -9.31 0.06 4.91
CA GLY A 469 -10.15 -0.95 4.27
C GLY A 469 -11.49 -1.09 4.97
N ALA A 470 -12.55 -1.22 4.17
CA ALA A 470 -13.89 -1.62 4.57
C ALA A 470 -14.27 -2.88 3.79
N MET A 471 -13.52 -3.96 4.04
CA MET A 471 -13.49 -5.11 3.15
C MET A 471 -14.84 -5.78 2.96
N ALA A 472 -15.76 -5.70 3.92
CA ALA A 472 -17.08 -6.31 3.81
C ALA A 472 -18.18 -5.33 3.39
N THR A 473 -17.85 -4.08 3.02
CA THR A 473 -18.87 -3.12 2.54
C THR A 473 -19.47 -3.57 1.22
N ASP A 474 -20.79 -3.39 1.10
CA ASP A 474 -21.49 -3.45 -0.17
C ASP A 474 -21.14 -2.23 -1.03
N VAL A 475 -20.99 -2.45 -2.34
CA VAL A 475 -20.63 -1.43 -3.32
C VAL A 475 -21.65 -1.45 -4.46
N ALA A 476 -22.01 -0.27 -4.98
CA ALA A 476 -22.88 -0.19 -6.14
C ALA A 476 -22.19 -0.78 -7.38
N ASP A 477 -22.92 -1.58 -8.15
CA ASP A 477 -22.44 -2.08 -9.43
C ASP A 477 -22.22 -0.89 -10.38
N PRO A 478 -20.99 -0.69 -10.90
CA PRO A 478 -20.66 0.44 -11.77
C PRO A 478 -21.43 0.42 -13.10
N ASP A 479 -21.78 -0.77 -13.60
CA ASP A 479 -22.52 -0.94 -14.85
C ASP A 479 -24.04 -0.89 -14.62
N ASN A 480 -24.48 -1.18 -13.38
CA ASN A 480 -25.87 -1.12 -12.99
C ASN A 480 -26.06 -0.49 -11.59
N PRO A 481 -26.08 0.85 -11.47
CA PRO A 481 -26.08 1.55 -10.19
C PRO A 481 -27.26 1.22 -9.25
N GLY A 482 -28.31 0.55 -9.74
CA GLY A 482 -29.43 0.06 -8.94
C GLY A 482 -29.16 -1.28 -8.24
N VAL A 483 -28.05 -1.95 -8.54
CA VAL A 483 -27.64 -3.24 -7.98
C VAL A 483 -26.47 -3.03 -7.03
N GLN A 484 -26.51 -3.71 -5.88
CA GLN A 484 -25.40 -3.74 -4.93
C GLN A 484 -24.64 -5.05 -5.09
N ILE A 485 -23.32 -4.96 -5.16
CA ILE A 485 -22.40 -6.07 -5.11
C ILE A 485 -22.08 -6.31 -3.63
N THR A 486 -22.62 -7.40 -3.10
CA THR A 486 -22.51 -7.74 -1.67
C THR A 486 -21.06 -8.02 -1.28
N LYS A 487 -20.55 -7.40 -0.20
CA LYS A 487 -19.20 -7.61 0.34
C LYS A 487 -18.09 -7.50 -0.71
N ALA A 488 -18.25 -6.57 -1.65
CA ALA A 488 -17.23 -6.31 -2.66
C ALA A 488 -15.96 -5.70 -2.02
N GLY A 489 -16.15 -4.83 -1.03
CA GLY A 489 -15.07 -4.14 -0.33
C GLY A 489 -14.71 -2.79 -0.95
N ALA A 490 -14.13 -1.91 -0.12
CA ALA A 490 -13.66 -0.59 -0.53
C ALA A 490 -12.45 -0.17 0.33
N VAL A 491 -11.67 0.78 -0.18
CA VAL A 491 -10.58 1.45 0.57
C VAL A 491 -10.82 2.95 0.57
N TYR A 492 -10.83 3.55 1.74
CA TYR A 492 -11.00 4.99 1.94
C TYR A 492 -9.64 5.64 2.18
N ILE A 493 -9.35 6.71 1.46
CA ILE A 493 -8.08 7.45 1.56
C ILE A 493 -8.32 8.76 2.30
N TYR A 494 -7.62 8.96 3.40
CA TYR A 494 -7.61 10.18 4.19
C TYR A 494 -6.27 10.88 4.03
N ARG A 495 -6.31 12.22 3.92
CA ARG A 495 -5.10 13.05 3.85
C ARG A 495 -5.16 14.14 4.90
N LEU A 496 -4.02 14.42 5.51
CA LEU A 496 -3.88 15.51 6.46
C LEU A 496 -3.91 16.84 5.69
N ASP A 497 -4.78 17.77 6.11
CA ASP A 497 -4.86 19.11 5.55
C ASP A 497 -3.86 20.08 6.22
N GLU A 498 -3.75 21.29 5.67
CA GLU A 498 -2.87 22.34 6.19
C GLU A 498 -3.20 22.74 7.64
N GLN A 499 -4.43 22.47 8.08
CA GLN A 499 -4.90 22.73 9.44
C GLN A 499 -4.72 21.51 10.36
N GLN A 500 -4.00 20.47 9.92
CA GLN A 500 -3.74 19.23 10.65
C GLN A 500 -5.00 18.42 10.96
N ASN A 501 -6.00 18.46 10.08
CA ASN A 501 -7.18 17.61 10.16
C ASN A 501 -7.18 16.56 9.05
N TRP A 502 -7.60 15.35 9.39
CA TRP A 502 -7.74 14.26 8.42
C TRP A 502 -9.02 14.45 7.61
N GLN A 503 -8.87 14.56 6.29
CA GLN A 503 -9.98 14.69 5.34
C GLN A 503 -10.02 13.49 4.40
N GLN A 504 -11.21 12.92 4.21
CA GLN A 504 -11.39 11.90 3.19
C GLN A 504 -11.16 12.53 1.81
N SER A 505 -10.15 12.03 1.10
CA SER A 505 -9.69 12.55 -0.19
C SER A 505 -10.05 11.67 -1.38
N GLY A 506 -10.39 10.39 -1.14
CA GLY A 506 -10.76 9.45 -2.19
C GLY A 506 -11.30 8.13 -1.66
N ILE A 507 -11.88 7.34 -2.57
CA ILE A 507 -12.33 5.96 -2.32
C ILE A 507 -11.93 5.09 -3.50
N PHE A 508 -11.38 3.91 -3.24
CA PHE A 508 -11.21 2.83 -4.21
C PHE A 508 -12.26 1.75 -3.97
N HIS A 509 -12.82 1.23 -5.05
CA HIS A 509 -13.79 0.15 -5.03
C HIS A 509 -13.21 -1.08 -5.73
N ALA A 510 -13.68 -2.26 -5.32
CA ALA A 510 -13.47 -3.47 -6.10
C ALA A 510 -13.96 -3.24 -7.53
N ARG A 511 -13.09 -3.49 -8.50
CA ARG A 511 -13.43 -3.38 -9.93
C ARG A 511 -14.10 -4.62 -10.48
N GLU A 512 -13.89 -5.74 -9.80
CA GLU A 512 -14.43 -7.02 -10.17
C GLU A 512 -15.89 -7.06 -9.72
N SER A 513 -16.81 -7.36 -10.63
CA SER A 513 -18.26 -7.42 -10.38
C SER A 513 -18.68 -8.60 -9.49
N GLN A 514 -17.77 -9.10 -8.65
CA GLN A 514 -17.93 -10.31 -7.87
C GLN A 514 -18.26 -9.95 -6.42
N GLY A 515 -19.38 -10.45 -5.93
CA GLY A 515 -19.68 -10.36 -4.50
C GLY A 515 -18.67 -11.16 -3.69
N HIS A 516 -18.40 -10.75 -2.46
CA HIS A 516 -17.46 -11.42 -1.53
C HIS A 516 -16.00 -11.41 -2.00
N ALA A 517 -15.58 -10.39 -2.77
CA ALA A 517 -14.18 -10.19 -3.13
C ALA A 517 -13.31 -9.75 -1.93
N TYR A 518 -13.92 -9.05 -0.96
CA TYR A 518 -13.24 -8.48 0.21
C TYR A 518 -12.07 -7.54 -0.14
N PHE A 519 -12.25 -6.68 -1.14
CA PHE A 519 -11.26 -5.68 -1.55
C PHE A 519 -10.94 -4.71 -0.39
N GLY A 520 -9.65 -4.45 -0.16
CA GLY A 520 -9.21 -3.68 1.00
C GLY A 520 -8.89 -4.52 2.23
N HIS A 521 -8.75 -5.84 2.04
CA HIS A 521 -8.36 -6.77 3.10
C HIS A 521 -6.90 -6.63 3.53
N ALA A 522 -6.01 -6.30 2.60
CA ALA A 522 -4.60 -5.98 2.87
C ALA A 522 -4.26 -4.70 2.10
N ILE A 523 -3.50 -3.79 2.71
CA ILE A 523 -3.21 -2.48 2.13
C ILE A 523 -1.79 -2.08 2.52
N ASP A 524 -1.04 -1.53 1.57
CA ASP A 524 0.22 -0.84 1.89
C ASP A 524 0.44 0.38 0.98
N LEU A 525 1.00 1.45 1.54
CA LEU A 525 1.19 2.76 0.91
C LEU A 525 2.68 3.03 0.63
N SER A 526 2.94 3.72 -0.48
CA SER A 526 4.26 4.31 -0.73
C SER A 526 4.58 5.47 0.22
N GLN A 527 5.81 5.97 0.17
CA GLN A 527 6.33 7.00 1.06
C GLN A 527 5.41 8.23 1.22
N ASP A 528 4.90 8.75 0.10
CA ASP A 528 4.05 9.93 0.01
C ASP A 528 2.55 9.59 -0.19
N GLY A 529 2.20 8.30 -0.09
CA GLY A 529 0.87 7.78 -0.39
C GLY A 529 0.41 8.10 -1.82
N SER A 530 1.36 8.19 -2.75
CA SER A 530 1.10 8.41 -4.17
C SER A 530 0.68 7.09 -4.84
N ALA A 531 1.28 5.96 -4.44
CA ALA A 531 0.88 4.60 -4.80
C ALA A 531 0.25 3.85 -3.62
N VAL A 532 -0.65 2.92 -3.92
CA VAL A 532 -1.25 2.00 -2.95
C VAL A 532 -1.40 0.60 -3.53
N ALA A 533 -0.98 -0.43 -2.80
CA ALA A 533 -1.29 -1.83 -3.09
C ALA A 533 -2.50 -2.26 -2.27
N ILE A 534 -3.47 -2.90 -2.90
CA ILE A 534 -4.73 -3.32 -2.27
C ILE A 534 -5.02 -4.76 -2.62
N GLY A 535 -5.05 -5.63 -1.60
CA GLY A 535 -5.42 -7.03 -1.71
C GLY A 535 -6.93 -7.26 -1.63
N SER A 536 -7.38 -8.29 -2.35
CA SER A 536 -8.71 -8.90 -2.29
C SER A 536 -8.54 -10.38 -1.97
N SER A 537 -9.22 -10.89 -0.94
CA SER A 537 -8.97 -12.25 -0.44
C SER A 537 -9.89 -13.32 -1.04
N GLY A 538 -10.99 -12.95 -1.70
CA GLY A 538 -11.85 -13.92 -2.42
C GLY A 538 -12.36 -15.11 -1.57
N LEU A 539 -12.49 -14.96 -0.26
CA LEU A 539 -12.74 -16.09 0.64
C LEU A 539 -14.15 -16.70 0.47
N LYS A 540 -14.19 -18.00 0.13
CA LYS A 540 -15.36 -18.88 0.33
C LYS A 540 -15.35 -19.35 1.80
N LEU A 541 -16.19 -18.79 2.67
CA LEU A 541 -16.43 -19.41 3.98
C LEU A 541 -17.11 -20.77 3.78
N ARG A 542 -16.54 -21.85 4.36
CA ARG A 542 -17.01 -23.24 4.21
C ARG A 542 -18.51 -23.39 4.47
N ASN A 543 -19.24 -23.98 3.52
CA ASN A 543 -20.58 -24.51 3.73
C ASN A 543 -20.46 -25.92 4.35
N PRO A 544 -21.00 -26.19 5.56
CA PRO A 544 -20.96 -27.52 6.18
C PRO A 544 -21.85 -28.55 5.48
N GLN A 545 -22.74 -28.13 4.57
CA GLN A 545 -23.62 -29.02 3.82
C GLN A 545 -23.54 -28.69 2.33
N GLY A 546 -22.59 -29.34 1.67
CA GLY A 546 -22.29 -29.12 0.26
C GLY A 546 -23.47 -29.44 -0.66
N THR A 547 -24.03 -28.42 -1.29
CA THR A 547 -24.60 -28.44 -2.64
C THR A 547 -24.72 -27.00 -3.15
N GLY A 548 -23.78 -26.53 -3.97
CA GLY A 548 -23.85 -25.21 -4.61
C GLY A 548 -22.68 -25.00 -5.56
N THR A 549 -22.99 -24.85 -6.84
CA THR A 549 -22.11 -24.78 -8.01
C THR A 549 -21.14 -23.60 -7.99
N ASP A 550 -19.93 -23.81 -8.52
CA ASP A 550 -18.81 -22.87 -8.57
C ASP A 550 -19.16 -21.50 -9.16
N ASN A 551 -18.96 -20.47 -8.32
CA ASN A 551 -18.60 -19.13 -8.76
C ASN A 551 -17.15 -18.93 -8.28
N ASP A 552 -16.21 -18.89 -9.22
CA ASP A 552 -14.78 -18.66 -8.99
C ASP A 552 -14.55 -17.28 -8.38
N LEU A 553 -14.36 -17.22 -7.07
CA LEU A 553 -13.82 -16.02 -6.42
C LEU A 553 -12.30 -16.03 -6.60
N ASN A 554 -11.76 -14.99 -7.23
CA ASN A 554 -10.32 -14.84 -7.40
C ASN A 554 -9.82 -13.82 -6.38
N SER A 555 -8.90 -14.24 -5.51
CA SER A 555 -8.04 -13.29 -4.82
C SER A 555 -7.22 -12.49 -5.83
N SER A 556 -6.92 -11.24 -5.55
CA SER A 556 -6.14 -10.37 -6.45
C SER A 556 -5.42 -9.28 -5.67
N VAL A 557 -4.42 -8.65 -6.27
CA VAL A 557 -3.86 -7.39 -5.77
C VAL A 557 -3.96 -6.33 -6.85
N ALA A 558 -4.50 -5.16 -6.50
CA ALA A 558 -4.61 -4.01 -7.36
C ALA A 558 -3.66 -2.92 -6.89
N ILE A 559 -2.97 -2.28 -7.82
CA ILE A 559 -2.02 -1.20 -7.56
C ILE A 559 -2.51 0.04 -8.30
N TYR A 560 -2.70 1.12 -7.55
CA TYR A 560 -3.23 2.39 -8.04
C TYR A 560 -2.18 3.49 -8.02
#